data_AF-A0A3N4JP40-F1
#
_entry.id   AF-A0A3N4JP40-F1
#
_cell.length_a   1.000
_cell.length_b   1.000
_cell.length_c   1.000
_cell.angle_alpha   90.00
_cell.angle_beta   90.00
_cell.angle_gamma   90.00
#
_symmetry.space_group_name_H-M   'P 1'
#
loop_
_entity.id
_entity.type
_entity.pdbx_description
1 polymer ?
#
loop_
_entity_poly.entity_id
_entity_poly.type
_entity_poly.pdbx_seq_one_letter_code
_entity_poly.pdbx_strand_id
1 'polypeptide(L)'
;MDGVRSRAADRGSRTATDHDTHVQWLVAERARMIMSGFVGMENVEVLAMWSGSVFEAFAERNKTRRPVMDACFRPLGVSLPTVVVMSGWSHTGKDMFRDMRDYMECGNGTTKMVLILKWEMDKPTAAVSCELKVYEYVRNRPDGVMFIMKQREEIIPGTPNSQDVKIKLGDMCAFKLPEGADAEKEYSMSVPLLRNTALRFIREDKFRPEGCEVLDEDSDEVGSGDDDVGLLDSNNREVFGEPGPTMVGPTVVGATVTNGSSNQSHISGHHSGNNQSNNENSFNEEYKARNLSVIKLILPEDYLTHSLQVSKKKDLGVFFNGSQRWLKRLSRRLSETGQQVCDNMQVSYDHLSDLNKVALYDTVILCDDSGSMKLDGRYEMMRKAILTISDVCTAFRDEGISVKFLNFKGDKDYNEIHDKKKLDEIIMGINPKGGTRLGTVLRNKIVEPLIIQKAREKKLVRPVLITIITDGQPAGEDRGELKRTILNCKNELKRLPGPGNEEFYGDSSVAFQISLVGNSDQAKSYIKELEEDPEVGDLVYCTRERLDIVKSQMKETQYTGWLIQLLAAGIDH
;
A
#
# COMPACT_ATOMS: atom_id res chain seq x y z
N MET A 1 6.95 29.85 -25.11
CA MET A 1 5.56 30.30 -25.32
C MET A 1 4.72 29.04 -25.51
N ASP A 2 3.75 28.65 -24.67
CA ASP A 2 3.09 29.39 -23.58
C ASP A 2 2.55 28.52 -22.43
N GLY A 3 2.45 29.12 -21.23
CA GLY A 3 1.11 29.33 -20.65
C GLY A 3 0.57 28.41 -19.54
N VAL A 4 1.17 27.25 -19.24
CA VAL A 4 0.59 26.31 -18.26
C VAL A 4 1.27 26.33 -16.88
N ARG A 5 2.61 26.37 -16.81
CA ARG A 5 3.38 25.95 -15.62
C ARG A 5 3.40 26.89 -14.39
N SER A 6 2.91 28.14 -14.45
CA SER A 6 2.90 29.02 -13.25
C SER A 6 1.51 29.24 -12.61
N ARG A 7 0.42 28.78 -13.25
CA ARG A 7 -0.95 29.13 -12.82
C ARG A 7 -1.45 28.38 -11.58
N ALA A 8 -0.80 27.30 -11.16
CA ALA A 8 -1.21 26.50 -10.00
C ALA A 8 -0.94 27.25 -8.68
N ALA A 9 0.32 27.58 -8.41
CA ALA A 9 0.74 28.31 -7.21
C ALA A 9 0.09 29.69 -7.08
N ASP A 10 -0.17 30.38 -8.21
CA ASP A 10 -0.80 31.72 -8.24
C ASP A 10 -2.33 31.73 -8.06
N ARG A 11 -2.98 30.56 -7.92
CA ARG A 11 -4.44 30.46 -7.75
C ARG A 11 -4.87 29.69 -6.49
N GLY A 12 -3.93 29.34 -5.61
CA GLY A 12 -4.21 28.45 -4.48
C GLY A 12 -4.59 27.03 -4.94
N SER A 13 -4.11 26.59 -6.11
CA SER A 13 -4.22 25.19 -6.52
C SER A 13 -3.33 24.34 -5.61
N ARG A 14 -3.83 23.17 -5.20
CA ARG A 14 -3.06 22.22 -4.40
C ARG A 14 -1.84 21.73 -5.19
N THR A 15 -0.66 21.78 -4.57
CA THR A 15 0.58 21.17 -5.07
C THR A 15 1.01 20.07 -4.11
N ALA A 16 1.69 19.02 -4.58
CA ALA A 16 2.14 17.95 -3.69
C ALA A 16 3.16 18.48 -2.65
N THR A 17 3.97 19.45 -3.06
CA THR A 17 4.96 20.17 -2.24
C THR A 17 4.37 20.71 -0.95
N ASP A 18 3.27 21.47 -1.02
CA ASP A 18 2.65 22.07 0.15
C ASP A 18 1.58 21.18 0.82
N HIS A 19 0.99 20.22 0.13
CA HIS A 19 -0.07 19.36 0.68
C HIS A 19 0.42 18.04 1.30
N ASP A 20 1.48 17.43 0.78
CA ASP A 20 1.87 16.07 1.15
C ASP A 20 3.18 16.03 1.95
N THR A 21 4.10 16.99 1.79
CA THR A 21 5.43 16.96 2.48
C THR A 21 5.34 16.77 3.99
N HIS A 22 4.54 17.59 4.69
CA HIS A 22 4.39 17.51 6.15
C HIS A 22 3.67 16.24 6.58
N VAL A 23 2.68 15.79 5.81
CA VAL A 23 1.96 14.53 6.06
C VAL A 23 2.93 13.35 6.00
N GLN A 24 3.71 13.24 4.93
CA GLN A 24 4.66 12.13 4.74
C GLN A 24 5.80 12.16 5.74
N TRP A 25 6.35 13.35 6.05
CA TRP A 25 7.35 13.48 7.09
C TRP A 25 6.82 13.01 8.45
N LEU A 26 5.60 13.43 8.84
CA LEU A 26 5.01 13.04 10.12
C LEU A 26 4.67 11.53 10.20
N VAL A 27 4.26 10.92 9.09
CA VAL A 27 4.09 9.46 8.95
C VAL A 27 5.42 8.73 9.20
N ALA A 28 6.49 9.17 8.56
CA ALA A 28 7.81 8.54 8.68
C ALA A 28 8.42 8.75 10.08
N GLU A 29 8.22 9.92 10.71
CA GLU A 29 8.62 10.13 12.10
C GLU A 29 7.82 9.25 13.07
N ARG A 30 6.50 9.10 12.88
CA ARG A 30 5.69 8.17 13.66
C ARG A 30 6.22 6.74 13.60
N ALA A 31 6.58 6.26 12.40
CA ALA A 31 7.19 4.96 12.20
C ALA A 31 8.50 4.81 12.99
N ARG A 32 9.38 5.82 12.94
CA ARG A 32 10.66 5.86 13.66
C ARG A 32 10.51 5.96 15.18
N MET A 33 9.51 6.69 15.68
CA MET A 33 9.16 6.75 17.10
C MET A 33 8.75 5.36 17.64
N ILE A 34 7.97 4.60 16.87
CA ILE A 34 7.57 3.24 17.24
C ILE A 34 8.79 2.29 17.21
N MET A 35 9.59 2.32 16.14
CA MET A 35 10.76 1.44 15.97
C MET A 35 11.87 1.68 17.00
N SER A 36 12.09 2.94 17.40
CA SER A 36 13.06 3.30 18.45
C SER A 36 12.59 2.94 19.86
N GLY A 37 11.36 2.45 20.02
CA GLY A 37 10.73 2.26 21.33
C GLY A 37 10.52 3.59 22.07
N PHE A 38 10.47 4.72 21.35
CA PHE A 38 10.11 6.01 21.94
C PHE A 38 8.67 5.95 22.49
N VAL A 39 7.76 5.42 21.69
CA VAL A 39 6.42 4.98 22.10
C VAL A 39 6.34 3.46 21.97
N GLY A 40 5.88 2.78 23.02
CA GLY A 40 5.66 1.33 23.01
C GLY A 40 4.45 0.93 22.16
N MET A 41 4.45 -0.31 21.66
CA MET A 41 3.40 -0.81 20.74
C MET A 41 2.03 -0.84 21.40
N GLU A 42 1.99 -1.20 22.68
CA GLU A 42 0.81 -1.21 23.55
C GLU A 42 0.24 0.18 23.81
N ASN A 43 0.99 1.24 23.51
CA ASN A 43 0.61 2.65 23.69
C ASN A 43 0.54 3.43 22.36
N VAL A 44 0.54 2.75 21.21
CA VAL A 44 0.61 3.39 19.87
C VAL A 44 -0.55 4.35 19.56
N GLU A 45 -1.67 4.22 20.29
CA GLU A 45 -2.81 5.13 20.29
C GLU A 45 -2.50 6.57 20.74
N VAL A 46 -1.39 6.81 21.43
CA VAL A 46 -0.90 8.18 21.72
C VAL A 46 -0.31 8.85 20.47
N LEU A 47 0.14 8.05 19.49
CA LEU A 47 0.59 8.49 18.17
C LEU A 47 -0.52 8.40 17.11
N ALA A 48 -1.79 8.50 17.52
CA ALA A 48 -2.88 8.62 16.57
C ALA A 48 -2.70 9.90 15.72
N MET A 49 -2.72 9.71 14.40
CA MET A 49 -2.56 10.79 13.43
C MET A 49 -3.91 11.39 13.09
N TRP A 50 -3.94 12.71 12.93
CA TRP A 50 -5.11 13.44 12.46
C TRP A 50 -4.70 14.38 11.33
N SER A 51 -5.58 14.56 10.34
CA SER A 51 -5.42 15.53 9.26
C SER A 51 -6.70 16.34 9.13
N GLY A 52 -6.59 17.66 9.12
CA GLY A 52 -7.72 18.57 9.03
C GLY A 52 -7.33 20.03 9.22
N SER A 53 -8.33 20.91 9.23
CA SER A 53 -8.15 22.35 9.46
C SER A 53 -8.34 22.74 10.93
N VAL A 54 -7.73 23.86 11.35
CA VAL A 54 -7.90 24.39 12.71
C VAL A 54 -9.37 24.51 13.14
N PHE A 55 -10.25 24.90 12.23
CA PHE A 55 -11.68 25.00 12.50
C PHE A 55 -12.33 23.63 12.74
N GLU A 56 -11.96 22.59 11.99
CA GLU A 56 -12.44 21.23 12.25
C GLU A 56 -11.95 20.69 13.61
N ALA A 57 -10.73 21.06 14.04
CA ALA A 57 -10.25 20.74 15.38
C ALA A 57 -11.12 21.39 16.48
N PHE A 58 -11.58 22.63 16.27
CA PHE A 58 -12.55 23.32 17.12
C PHE A 58 -14.03 23.09 16.74
N ALA A 59 -14.34 22.06 15.93
CA ALA A 59 -15.67 21.65 15.46
C ALA A 59 -16.47 22.67 14.60
N GLU A 60 -15.84 23.73 14.09
CA GLU A 60 -16.43 24.76 13.23
C GLU A 60 -16.34 24.43 11.72
N ARG A 61 -16.84 23.26 11.30
CA ARG A 61 -16.62 22.63 9.97
C ARG A 61 -16.90 23.47 8.71
N ASN A 62 -17.59 24.60 8.81
CA ASN A 62 -17.96 25.46 7.68
C ASN A 62 -17.02 26.67 7.47
N LYS A 63 -15.91 26.76 8.22
CA LYS A 63 -14.91 27.82 8.09
C LYS A 63 -13.56 27.20 7.73
N THR A 64 -12.89 27.72 6.71
CA THR A 64 -11.51 27.34 6.36
C THR A 64 -10.78 28.57 5.85
N ARG A 65 -9.62 28.92 6.42
CA ARG A 65 -8.79 30.03 5.91
C ARG A 65 -7.82 29.58 4.80
N ARG A 66 -7.38 28.31 4.83
CA ARG A 66 -6.40 27.73 3.90
C ARG A 66 -6.95 26.45 3.24
N PRO A 67 -6.48 26.11 2.02
CA PRO A 67 -6.83 24.86 1.35
C PRO A 67 -5.97 23.66 1.80
N VAL A 68 -4.81 23.91 2.42
CA VAL A 68 -3.91 22.89 2.97
C VAL A 68 -4.45 22.43 4.32
N MET A 69 -4.56 21.11 4.52
CA MET A 69 -4.87 20.52 5.83
C MET A 69 -3.60 20.39 6.68
N ASP A 70 -3.72 20.60 7.99
CA ASP A 70 -2.64 20.41 8.95
C ASP A 70 -2.49 18.91 9.28
N ALA A 71 -1.27 18.43 9.48
CA ALA A 71 -0.98 17.06 9.87
C ALA A 71 -0.56 17.03 11.35
N CYS A 72 -1.17 16.18 12.16
CA CYS A 72 -1.09 16.28 13.61
C CYS A 72 -0.87 14.94 14.31
N PHE A 73 -0.22 14.99 15.48
CA PHE A 73 -0.42 13.99 16.53
C PHE A 73 -1.55 14.44 17.46
N ARG A 74 -2.48 13.52 17.71
CA ARG A 74 -3.63 13.73 18.57
C ARG A 74 -3.96 12.41 19.28
N PRO A 75 -3.55 12.20 20.55
CA PRO A 75 -3.86 10.98 21.28
C PRO A 75 -5.37 10.70 21.33
N LEU A 76 -5.76 9.42 21.25
CA LEU A 76 -7.18 9.05 21.29
C LEU A 76 -7.85 9.50 22.59
N GLY A 77 -9.01 10.16 22.46
CA GLY A 77 -9.74 10.76 23.58
C GLY A 77 -9.30 12.18 23.97
N VAL A 78 -8.24 12.73 23.37
CA VAL A 78 -7.91 14.16 23.50
C VAL A 78 -8.73 14.98 22.48
N SER A 79 -9.22 16.14 22.88
CA SER A 79 -10.14 16.99 22.09
C SER A 79 -9.44 17.76 20.96
N LEU A 80 -8.16 18.10 21.12
CA LEU A 80 -7.35 18.86 20.17
C LEU A 80 -6.01 18.14 19.91
N PRO A 81 -5.35 18.39 18.77
CA PRO A 81 -3.95 18.03 18.57
C PRO A 81 -3.04 18.48 19.71
N THR A 82 -2.04 17.67 20.02
CA THR A 82 -0.93 18.03 20.93
C THR A 82 0.26 18.56 20.14
N VAL A 83 0.46 18.05 18.93
CA VAL A 83 1.50 18.46 17.98
C VAL A 83 0.85 18.71 16.63
N VAL A 84 1.09 19.88 16.06
CA VAL A 84 0.57 20.28 14.74
C VAL A 84 1.74 20.54 13.81
N VAL A 85 1.71 19.98 12.60
CA VAL A 85 2.60 20.36 11.49
C VAL A 85 1.73 20.99 10.40
N MET A 86 1.95 22.28 10.19
CA MET A 86 1.28 23.09 9.19
C MET A 86 2.18 23.25 7.98
N SER A 87 1.56 23.42 6.81
CA SER A 87 2.27 23.69 5.56
C SER A 87 1.51 24.74 4.74
N GLY A 88 2.24 25.51 3.94
CA GLY A 88 1.63 26.44 3.00
C GLY A 88 2.60 27.44 2.36
N TRP A 89 2.21 27.94 1.20
CA TRP A 89 2.94 28.98 0.47
C TRP A 89 2.91 30.32 1.20
N SER A 90 3.98 31.11 1.06
CA SER A 90 4.19 32.39 1.74
C SER A 90 3.05 33.41 1.61
N HIS A 91 2.31 33.40 0.50
CA HIS A 91 1.12 34.24 0.31
C HIS A 91 -0.01 33.92 1.29
N THR A 92 -0.10 32.67 1.79
CA THR A 92 -1.02 32.25 2.86
C THR A 92 -0.47 32.47 4.27
N GLY A 93 0.77 32.98 4.41
CA GLY A 93 1.49 33.03 5.68
C GLY A 93 0.80 33.82 6.80
N LYS A 94 -0.02 34.82 6.46
CA LYS A 94 -0.85 35.55 7.45
C LYS A 94 -1.91 34.65 8.08
N ASP A 95 -2.51 33.76 7.30
CA ASP A 95 -3.54 32.83 7.77
C ASP A 95 -2.92 31.60 8.44
N MET A 96 -1.76 31.12 7.97
CA MET A 96 -0.96 30.13 8.70
C MET A 96 -0.60 30.62 10.11
N PHE A 97 -0.19 31.88 10.26
CA PHE A 97 0.14 32.45 11.56
C PHE A 97 -1.09 32.65 12.47
N ARG A 98 -2.28 32.89 11.89
CA ARG A 98 -3.55 32.94 12.63
C ARG A 98 -4.01 31.57 13.08
N ASP A 99 -3.96 30.57 12.21
CA ASP A 99 -4.30 29.18 12.53
C ASP A 99 -3.36 28.64 13.64
N MET A 100 -2.04 28.89 13.55
CA MET A 100 -1.09 28.57 14.63
C MET A 100 -1.47 29.25 15.95
N ARG A 101 -1.83 30.54 15.91
CA ARG A 101 -2.28 31.26 17.10
C ARG A 101 -3.53 30.62 17.70
N ASP A 102 -4.52 30.28 16.89
CA ASP A 102 -5.76 29.65 17.36
C ASP A 102 -5.45 28.29 18.02
N TYR A 103 -4.57 27.47 17.45
CA TYR A 103 -4.11 26.23 18.08
C TYR A 103 -3.40 26.48 19.43
N MET A 104 -2.56 27.52 19.56
CA MET A 104 -1.79 27.80 20.78
C MET A 104 -2.62 28.49 21.88
N GLU A 105 -3.36 29.53 21.54
CA GLU A 105 -4.13 30.35 22.47
C GLU A 105 -5.46 29.67 22.83
N CYS A 106 -6.28 29.30 21.84
CA CYS A 106 -7.57 28.63 22.09
C CYS A 106 -7.39 27.17 22.54
N GLY A 107 -6.26 26.54 22.21
CA GLY A 107 -5.90 25.21 22.73
C GLY A 107 -5.56 25.16 24.23
N ASN A 108 -5.33 26.32 24.86
CA ASN A 108 -5.08 26.48 26.31
C ASN A 108 -4.03 25.51 26.90
N GLY A 109 -2.99 25.22 26.12
CA GLY A 109 -1.90 24.29 26.49
C GLY A 109 -2.22 22.80 26.32
N THR A 110 -3.28 22.46 25.58
CA THR A 110 -3.50 21.12 25.00
C THR A 110 -2.54 20.93 23.83
N THR A 111 -2.57 21.86 22.86
CA THR A 111 -1.51 21.99 21.86
C THR A 111 -0.23 22.43 22.57
N LYS A 112 0.83 21.65 22.39
CA LYS A 112 2.17 21.94 22.94
C LYS A 112 3.09 22.56 21.92
N MET A 113 2.98 22.11 20.67
CA MET A 113 3.91 22.46 19.62
C MET A 113 3.19 22.65 18.29
N VAL A 114 3.55 23.71 17.57
CA VAL A 114 3.12 23.95 16.19
C VAL A 114 4.36 24.18 15.34
N LEU A 115 4.56 23.30 14.36
CA LEU A 115 5.58 23.39 13.34
C LEU A 115 4.95 24.01 12.09
N ILE A 116 5.67 24.90 11.41
CA ILE A 116 5.22 25.56 10.20
C ILE A 116 6.26 25.38 9.09
N LEU A 117 5.90 24.66 8.03
CA LEU A 117 6.62 24.65 6.75
C LEU A 117 6.09 25.79 5.89
N LYS A 118 6.92 26.82 5.69
CA LYS A 118 6.60 27.97 4.86
C LYS A 118 7.38 27.87 3.56
N TRP A 119 6.66 27.76 2.45
CA TRP A 119 7.23 27.61 1.12
C TRP A 119 7.29 28.95 0.39
N GLU A 120 8.40 29.21 -0.30
CA GLU A 120 8.54 30.35 -1.21
C GLU A 120 8.92 29.86 -2.61
N MET A 121 8.48 30.58 -3.64
CA MET A 121 8.80 30.25 -5.04
C MET A 121 9.24 31.50 -5.79
N ASP A 122 10.47 31.47 -6.28
CA ASP A 122 10.96 32.41 -7.29
C ASP A 122 10.29 32.10 -8.64
N LYS A 123 9.34 32.94 -9.04
CA LYS A 123 8.51 32.69 -10.24
C LYS A 123 9.30 32.61 -11.55
N PRO A 124 10.32 33.43 -11.82
CA PRO A 124 11.11 33.35 -13.05
C PRO A 124 11.88 32.04 -13.20
N THR A 125 12.51 31.53 -12.13
CA THR A 125 13.33 30.30 -12.20
C THR A 125 12.61 29.03 -11.72
N ALA A 126 11.35 29.15 -11.30
CA ALA A 126 10.58 28.12 -10.60
C ALA A 126 11.33 27.49 -9.41
N ALA A 127 12.23 28.25 -8.79
CA ALA A 127 13.00 27.79 -7.63
C ALA A 127 12.15 27.87 -6.37
N VAL A 128 12.08 26.77 -5.62
CA VAL A 128 11.30 26.62 -4.40
C VAL A 128 12.23 26.47 -3.21
N SER A 129 11.97 27.27 -2.18
CA SER A 129 12.65 27.20 -0.89
C SER A 129 11.66 26.90 0.23
N CYS A 130 12.17 26.43 1.38
CA CYS A 130 11.34 25.99 2.49
C CYS A 130 11.98 26.35 3.83
N GLU A 131 11.23 27.09 4.64
CA GLU A 131 11.58 27.51 6.00
C GLU A 131 10.71 26.74 6.99
N LEU A 132 11.33 26.03 7.94
CA LEU A 132 10.65 25.45 9.10
C LEU A 132 10.73 26.41 10.29
N LYS A 133 9.60 26.63 10.97
CA LYS A 133 9.53 27.28 12.29
C LYS A 133 8.86 26.39 13.30
N VAL A 134 9.45 26.28 14.48
CA VAL A 134 8.88 25.54 15.61
C VAL A 134 8.44 26.53 16.68
N TYR A 135 7.16 26.48 17.02
CA TYR A 135 6.56 27.22 18.12
C TYR A 135 6.21 26.26 19.25
N GLU A 136 6.55 26.62 20.49
CA GLU A 136 6.13 25.92 21.71
C GLU A 136 5.14 26.77 22.51
N TYR A 137 4.17 26.13 23.16
CA TYR A 137 3.26 26.74 24.10
C TYR A 137 3.97 27.13 25.42
N VAL A 138 3.69 28.32 25.94
CA VAL A 138 4.27 28.84 27.19
C VAL A 138 3.18 29.49 28.04
N ARG A 139 3.08 29.11 29.32
CA ARG A 139 2.15 29.76 30.27
C ARG A 139 2.74 31.05 30.83
N ASN A 140 1.84 31.97 31.21
CA ASN A 140 2.14 33.11 32.11
C ASN A 140 3.27 34.04 31.65
N ARG A 141 3.44 34.26 30.34
CA ARG A 141 4.37 35.27 29.84
C ARG A 141 3.87 36.69 30.20
N PRO A 142 4.77 37.64 30.57
CA PRO A 142 4.37 39.01 30.93
C PRO A 142 3.67 39.80 29.80
N ASP A 143 3.90 39.41 28.55
CA ASP A 143 3.28 40.01 27.36
C ASP A 143 1.89 39.41 27.00
N GLY A 144 1.42 38.42 27.77
CA GLY A 144 0.16 37.72 27.53
C GLY A 144 0.18 36.75 26.34
N VAL A 145 1.30 36.63 25.62
CA VAL A 145 1.44 35.71 24.47
C VAL A 145 1.64 34.30 25.01
N MET A 146 0.87 33.33 24.51
CA MET A 146 0.89 31.95 25.03
C MET A 146 1.86 31.01 24.30
N PHE A 147 2.82 31.54 23.55
CA PHE A 147 3.77 30.76 22.76
C PHE A 147 5.13 31.45 22.60
N ILE A 148 6.14 30.72 22.13
CA ILE A 148 7.46 31.24 21.73
C ILE A 148 7.97 30.50 20.49
N MET A 149 8.65 31.20 19.58
CA MET A 149 9.42 30.56 18.51
C MET A 149 10.72 30.04 19.10
N LYS A 150 10.95 28.72 19.00
CA LYS A 150 12.09 28.02 19.59
C LYS A 150 13.19 27.72 18.59
N GLN A 151 12.80 27.43 17.36
CA GLN A 151 13.70 26.95 16.32
C GLN A 151 13.25 27.49 14.96
N ARG A 152 14.23 27.84 14.11
CA ARG A 152 14.05 28.19 12.72
C ARG A 152 15.10 27.42 11.93
N GLU A 153 14.68 26.66 10.92
CA GLU A 153 15.57 25.91 10.03
C GLU A 153 15.29 26.27 8.58
N GLU A 154 16.35 26.34 7.78
CA GLU A 154 16.25 26.34 6.32
C GLU A 154 16.29 24.88 5.86
N ILE A 155 15.16 24.42 5.35
CA ILE A 155 14.97 23.04 4.88
C ILE A 155 15.49 22.94 3.45
N ILE A 156 15.11 23.88 2.59
CA ILE A 156 15.61 24.05 1.21
C ILE A 156 16.11 25.50 1.09
N PRO A 157 17.36 25.76 0.66
CA PRO A 157 18.36 24.81 0.14
C PRO A 157 18.90 23.84 1.20
N GLY A 158 18.93 24.26 2.46
CA GLY A 158 19.48 23.49 3.57
C GLY A 158 20.79 24.03 4.12
N THR A 159 21.00 23.90 5.42
CA THR A 159 22.27 24.24 6.09
C THR A 159 22.99 22.98 6.59
N PRO A 160 24.34 22.99 6.72
CA PRO A 160 25.10 21.89 7.31
C PRO A 160 24.84 21.69 8.81
N ASN A 161 24.41 22.75 9.51
CA ASN A 161 24.25 22.78 10.97
C ASN A 161 22.78 22.68 11.41
N SER A 162 21.86 22.28 10.52
CA SER A 162 20.43 22.23 10.82
C SER A 162 20.12 21.20 11.92
N GLN A 163 19.36 21.60 12.94
CA GLN A 163 19.09 20.76 14.11
C GLN A 163 17.78 19.97 13.95
N ASP A 164 17.75 18.74 14.44
CA ASP A 164 16.52 17.95 14.51
C ASP A 164 15.55 18.53 15.55
N VAL A 165 14.24 18.48 15.26
CA VAL A 165 13.23 19.05 16.17
C VAL A 165 13.05 18.12 17.36
N LYS A 166 13.34 18.63 18.55
CA LYS A 166 13.17 17.93 19.82
C LYS A 166 11.70 17.89 20.24
N ILE A 167 11.24 16.73 20.70
CA ILE A 167 9.88 16.56 21.23
C ILE A 167 9.86 15.59 22.41
N LYS A 168 9.03 15.89 23.42
CA LYS A 168 8.90 15.09 24.65
C LYS A 168 7.68 14.20 24.63
N LEU A 169 7.80 13.01 25.22
CA LEU A 169 6.70 12.05 25.28
C LEU A 169 5.48 12.60 26.04
N GLY A 170 5.69 13.31 27.14
CA GLY A 170 4.64 13.98 27.92
C GLY A 170 3.89 15.05 27.13
N ASP A 171 4.59 15.82 26.30
CA ASP A 171 3.98 16.83 25.45
C ASP A 171 3.12 16.21 24.35
N MET A 172 3.57 15.08 23.77
CA MET A 172 2.79 14.35 22.77
C MET A 172 1.54 13.70 23.37
N CYS A 173 1.65 13.07 24.53
CA CYS A 173 0.58 12.26 25.12
C CYS A 173 -0.45 13.09 25.91
N ALA A 174 -0.09 14.29 26.37
CA ALA A 174 -0.89 15.06 27.33
C ALA A 174 -1.32 14.20 28.54
N PHE A 175 -2.61 14.18 28.91
CA PHE A 175 -3.12 13.36 30.01
C PHE A 175 -3.25 11.86 29.68
N LYS A 176 -2.87 11.44 28.46
CA LYS A 176 -2.83 10.03 28.01
C LYS A 176 -1.41 9.44 28.08
N LEU A 177 -0.49 10.05 28.83
CA LEU A 177 0.83 9.47 29.09
C LEU A 177 0.66 8.09 29.75
N PRO A 178 1.33 7.03 29.25
CA PRO A 178 1.19 5.69 29.82
C PRO A 178 1.68 5.62 31.28
N GLU A 179 1.07 4.74 32.07
CA GLU A 179 1.47 4.57 33.47
C GLU A 179 2.92 4.08 33.57
N GLY A 180 3.73 4.79 34.37
CA GLY A 180 5.17 4.52 34.51
C GLY A 180 6.06 5.02 33.35
N ALA A 181 5.50 5.65 32.31
CA ALA A 181 6.31 6.23 31.23
C ALA A 181 6.98 7.55 31.67
N ASP A 182 8.24 7.74 31.24
CA ASP A 182 8.96 8.99 31.44
C ASP A 182 8.41 10.09 30.52
N ALA A 183 7.81 11.13 31.11
CA ALA A 183 7.27 12.28 30.41
C ALA A 183 8.37 13.12 29.72
N GLU A 184 9.58 13.15 30.29
CA GLU A 184 10.70 13.97 29.83
C GLU A 184 11.54 13.27 28.76
N LYS A 185 11.25 11.99 28.48
CA LYS A 185 11.85 11.23 27.39
C LYS A 185 11.74 12.01 26.08
N GLU A 186 12.88 12.26 25.44
CA GLU A 186 12.97 13.02 24.19
C GLU A 186 13.08 12.13 22.95
N TYR A 187 12.53 12.64 21.84
CA TYR A 187 12.76 12.16 20.48
C TYR A 187 13.23 13.32 19.60
N SER A 188 14.02 13.00 18.56
CA SER A 188 14.52 13.94 17.56
C SER A 188 13.86 13.65 16.21
N MET A 189 12.94 14.52 15.79
CA MET A 189 12.33 14.47 14.45
C MET A 189 13.33 15.01 13.43
N SER A 190 13.61 14.23 12.39
CA SER A 190 14.74 14.41 11.50
C SER A 190 14.51 15.51 10.45
N VAL A 191 15.26 16.61 10.56
CA VAL A 191 15.27 17.67 9.54
C VAL A 191 15.89 17.19 8.22
N PRO A 192 16.94 16.35 8.19
CA PRO A 192 17.38 15.68 6.97
C PRO A 192 16.30 14.83 6.29
N LEU A 193 15.44 14.14 7.05
CA LEU A 193 14.30 13.39 6.49
C LEU A 193 13.28 14.34 5.85
N LEU A 194 12.91 15.40 6.57
CA LEU A 194 12.02 16.46 6.05
C LEU A 194 12.57 17.08 4.76
N ARG A 195 13.87 17.41 4.70
CA ARG A 195 14.55 17.93 3.50
C ARG A 195 14.46 16.97 2.33
N ASN A 196 14.71 15.67 2.57
CA ASN A 196 14.62 14.64 1.53
C ASN A 196 13.18 14.43 1.02
N THR A 197 12.18 14.51 1.90
CA THR A 197 10.75 14.47 1.53
C THR A 197 10.36 15.69 0.71
N ALA A 198 10.76 16.90 1.14
CA ALA A 198 10.52 18.15 0.43
C ALA A 198 11.11 18.12 -1.00
N LEU A 199 12.36 17.68 -1.16
CA LEU A 199 13.04 17.56 -2.46
C LEU A 199 12.32 16.63 -3.44
N ARG A 200 11.57 15.63 -2.95
CA ARG A 200 10.79 14.72 -3.81
C ARG A 200 9.57 15.43 -4.37
N PHE A 201 8.75 16.03 -3.52
CA PHE A 201 7.52 16.68 -3.96
C PHE A 201 7.77 17.94 -4.81
N ILE A 202 8.84 18.70 -4.53
CA ILE A 202 9.32 19.78 -5.41
C ILE A 202 9.52 19.26 -6.85
N ARG A 203 10.19 18.11 -7.00
CA ARG A 203 10.45 17.50 -8.32
C ARG A 203 9.19 16.92 -8.96
N GLU A 204 8.29 16.34 -8.16
CA GLU A 204 7.00 15.80 -8.63
C GLU A 204 6.09 16.89 -9.23
N ASP A 205 5.99 18.04 -8.56
CA ASP A 205 5.30 19.24 -9.08
C ASP A 205 6.06 19.93 -10.23
N LYS A 206 7.28 19.45 -10.57
CA LYS A 206 8.17 19.96 -11.62
C LYS A 206 8.69 21.38 -11.32
N PHE A 207 8.88 21.68 -10.05
CA PHE A 207 9.63 22.83 -9.56
C PHE A 207 11.12 22.51 -9.43
N ARG A 208 11.95 23.55 -9.36
CA ARG A 208 13.39 23.45 -9.07
C ARG A 208 13.59 23.68 -7.57
N PRO A 209 14.41 22.90 -6.84
CA PRO A 209 14.81 23.30 -5.48
C PRO A 209 15.79 24.48 -5.53
N GLU A 210 15.64 25.45 -4.64
CA GLU A 210 16.64 26.50 -4.45
C GLU A 210 17.99 25.88 -4.02
N GLY A 211 19.10 26.47 -4.48
CA GLY A 211 20.47 26.04 -4.16
C GLY A 211 21.00 24.81 -4.92
N CYS A 212 20.21 24.13 -5.75
CA CYS A 212 20.78 23.19 -6.72
C CYS A 212 21.35 23.95 -7.93
N GLU A 213 22.63 23.73 -8.21
CA GLU A 213 23.26 24.09 -9.49
C GLU A 213 22.63 23.29 -10.64
N VAL A 214 22.63 23.89 -11.83
CA VAL A 214 22.11 23.26 -13.05
C VAL A 214 23.20 22.31 -13.56
N LEU A 215 22.88 21.02 -13.66
CA LEU A 215 23.58 20.14 -14.58
C LEU A 215 22.90 20.34 -15.93
N ASP A 216 23.57 20.99 -16.86
CA ASP A 216 23.05 21.26 -18.20
C ASP A 216 22.95 19.95 -18.99
N GLU A 217 21.74 19.37 -19.05
CA GLU A 217 21.39 18.28 -19.98
C GLU A 217 21.27 18.80 -21.43
N ASP A 218 22.31 19.47 -21.95
CA ASP A 218 22.41 19.97 -23.33
C ASP A 218 23.89 20.19 -23.75
N SER A 219 24.72 19.14 -23.73
CA SER A 219 26.06 19.17 -24.36
C SER A 219 26.65 17.81 -24.75
N ASP A 220 25.95 17.06 -25.62
CA ASP A 220 26.56 15.99 -26.44
C ASP A 220 26.40 16.35 -27.93
N GLU A 221 27.11 17.39 -28.38
CA GLU A 221 27.35 17.59 -29.82
C GLU A 221 28.29 16.50 -30.33
N VAL A 222 27.84 15.77 -31.35
CA VAL A 222 28.63 14.71 -32.00
C VAL A 222 29.76 15.33 -32.83
N GLY A 223 30.92 15.52 -32.19
CA GLY A 223 32.16 15.94 -32.84
C GLY A 223 32.88 14.79 -33.55
N SER A 224 32.77 14.73 -34.87
CA SER A 224 33.58 13.85 -35.72
C SER A 224 35.00 14.39 -35.93
N GLY A 225 36.03 13.56 -35.78
CA GLY A 225 37.40 13.92 -36.15
C GLY A 225 38.44 12.93 -35.66
N ASP A 226 39.01 12.18 -36.59
CA ASP A 226 40.08 11.18 -36.39
C ASP A 226 41.34 11.76 -35.72
N ASP A 227 42.07 10.93 -34.96
CA ASP A 227 43.40 10.50 -35.41
C ASP A 227 43.98 9.32 -34.60
N ASP A 228 44.91 8.62 -35.26
CA ASP A 228 45.42 7.28 -34.98
C ASP A 228 46.48 7.18 -33.85
N VAL A 229 46.84 5.93 -33.57
CA VAL A 229 48.09 5.31 -33.10
C VAL A 229 48.11 4.76 -31.66
N GLY A 230 48.25 3.43 -31.53
CA GLY A 230 48.73 2.84 -30.26
C GLY A 230 48.45 1.36 -29.96
N LEU A 231 48.78 0.45 -30.88
CA LEU A 231 48.97 -1.00 -30.69
C LEU A 231 49.12 -1.52 -29.23
N LEU A 232 48.39 -2.58 -28.86
CA LEU A 232 48.95 -3.93 -28.69
C LEU A 232 47.87 -5.02 -28.47
N ASP A 233 47.86 -5.99 -29.37
CA ASP A 233 47.64 -7.46 -29.22
C ASP A 233 47.12 -8.05 -27.88
N SER A 234 46.30 -9.12 -27.86
CA SER A 234 45.95 -10.07 -28.95
C SER A 234 44.83 -11.07 -28.58
N ASN A 235 44.14 -11.58 -29.62
CA ASN A 235 43.52 -12.92 -29.76
C ASN A 235 42.41 -13.37 -28.77
N ASN A 236 41.31 -14.03 -29.18
CA ASN A 236 41.05 -14.79 -30.41
C ASN A 236 39.53 -14.91 -30.74
N ARG A 237 39.16 -14.75 -32.03
CA ARG A 237 38.35 -15.65 -32.92
C ARG A 237 37.06 -16.34 -32.42
N GLU A 238 35.99 -16.57 -33.21
CA GLU A 238 35.68 -16.40 -34.66
C GLU A 238 34.13 -16.30 -34.83
N VAL A 239 33.53 -15.34 -35.58
CA VAL A 239 33.07 -15.40 -37.01
C VAL A 239 31.98 -16.49 -37.27
N PHE A 240 30.80 -16.29 -37.89
CA PHE A 240 30.25 -15.40 -38.97
C PHE A 240 29.01 -14.56 -38.48
N GLY A 241 28.17 -13.84 -39.25
CA GLY A 241 27.95 -13.65 -40.72
C GLY A 241 26.82 -12.62 -41.07
N GLU A 242 26.32 -12.60 -42.32
CA GLU A 242 25.35 -11.59 -42.89
C GLU A 242 24.22 -12.26 -43.74
N PRO A 243 23.37 -11.56 -44.57
CA PRO A 243 22.96 -10.14 -44.69
C PRO A 243 21.41 -9.89 -44.83
N GLY A 244 20.98 -8.63 -45.03
CA GLY A 244 19.57 -8.17 -45.27
C GLY A 244 19.01 -8.38 -46.70
N PRO A 245 17.86 -7.76 -47.11
CA PRO A 245 17.78 -6.29 -47.33
C PRO A 245 16.41 -5.53 -47.14
N THR A 246 16.51 -4.23 -46.82
CA THR A 246 15.91 -2.99 -47.45
C THR A 246 14.53 -3.06 -48.19
N MET A 247 13.52 -2.17 -48.01
CA MET A 247 13.41 -0.77 -48.52
C MET A 247 12.07 -0.03 -48.16
N VAL A 248 12.16 1.30 -47.93
CA VAL A 248 11.24 2.41 -48.37
C VAL A 248 9.81 2.62 -47.80
N GLY A 249 9.52 3.88 -47.38
CA GLY A 249 8.17 4.44 -47.12
C GLY A 249 7.64 5.33 -48.27
N PRO A 250 6.51 6.08 -48.12
CA PRO A 250 6.67 7.52 -47.85
C PRO A 250 5.51 8.28 -47.13
N THR A 251 5.90 9.39 -46.48
CA THR A 251 5.36 10.77 -46.49
C THR A 251 3.85 11.12 -46.31
N VAL A 252 3.66 12.19 -45.53
CA VAL A 252 2.42 12.90 -45.12
C VAL A 252 1.78 13.77 -46.20
N VAL A 253 0.42 13.87 -46.21
CA VAL A 253 -0.34 15.09 -46.60
C VAL A 253 -1.57 15.22 -45.69
N GLY A 254 -1.93 16.44 -45.27
CA GLY A 254 -3.10 16.73 -44.41
C GLY A 254 -4.22 17.52 -45.11
N ALA A 255 -5.38 17.62 -44.46
CA ALA A 255 -6.49 18.49 -44.84
C ALA A 255 -7.37 18.86 -43.62
N THR A 256 -8.10 19.97 -43.70
CA THR A 256 -8.76 20.68 -42.58
C THR A 256 -10.26 20.87 -42.84
N VAL A 257 -11.01 21.36 -41.83
CA VAL A 257 -12.41 21.89 -41.86
C VAL A 257 -13.51 20.81 -42.10
N THR A 258 -14.78 20.88 -41.65
CA THR A 258 -15.68 21.94 -41.11
C THR A 258 -16.64 21.45 -39.98
N ASN A 259 -17.23 22.42 -39.27
CA ASN A 259 -18.33 22.26 -38.30
C ASN A 259 -19.66 21.72 -38.90
N GLY A 260 -20.52 21.15 -38.04
CA GLY A 260 -21.95 20.96 -38.31
C GLY A 260 -22.77 20.66 -37.04
N SER A 261 -23.69 21.57 -36.66
CA SER A 261 -24.61 21.41 -35.51
C SER A 261 -26.02 21.01 -35.95
N SER A 262 -26.75 20.21 -35.16
CA SER A 262 -28.25 20.17 -35.22
C SER A 262 -28.92 19.63 -33.94
N ASN A 263 -29.40 20.55 -33.09
CA ASN A 263 -30.75 20.68 -32.49
C ASN A 263 -31.61 19.50 -31.95
N GLN A 264 -32.26 19.84 -30.81
CA GLN A 264 -33.64 19.50 -30.36
C GLN A 264 -33.88 18.10 -29.72
N SER A 265 -34.77 17.93 -28.71
CA SER A 265 -35.73 18.85 -28.04
C SER A 265 -36.09 18.44 -26.58
N HIS A 266 -36.73 19.36 -25.83
CA HIS A 266 -37.32 19.14 -24.49
C HIS A 266 -38.61 18.32 -24.48
N ILE A 267 -38.86 17.55 -23.41
CA ILE A 267 -40.19 17.39 -22.75
C ILE A 267 -39.99 17.31 -21.22
N SER A 268 -40.92 17.89 -20.46
CA SER A 268 -40.98 17.90 -18.99
C SER A 268 -42.10 16.99 -18.43
N GLY A 269 -41.97 16.54 -17.17
CA GLY A 269 -43.01 15.75 -16.49
C GLY A 269 -42.71 15.56 -15.00
N HIS A 270 -43.74 15.62 -14.14
CA HIS A 270 -43.63 15.67 -12.68
C HIS A 270 -44.45 14.55 -12.00
N HIS A 271 -44.06 14.23 -10.75
CA HIS A 271 -44.84 13.62 -9.64
C HIS A 271 -44.88 12.09 -9.39
N SER A 272 -44.51 11.78 -8.14
CA SER A 272 -45.08 10.78 -7.20
C SER A 272 -44.96 9.26 -7.43
N GLY A 273 -43.93 8.67 -6.79
CA GLY A 273 -44.13 7.94 -5.52
C GLY A 273 -44.49 6.45 -5.54
N ASN A 274 -43.56 5.60 -5.07
CA ASN A 274 -43.82 4.72 -3.92
C ASN A 274 -42.54 4.12 -3.31
N ASN A 275 -42.59 3.79 -2.01
CA ASN A 275 -41.51 3.16 -1.25
C ASN A 275 -41.35 1.67 -1.59
N GLN A 276 -40.10 1.17 -1.60
CA GLN A 276 -39.80 -0.14 -1.02
C GLN A 276 -38.31 -0.35 -0.68
N SER A 277 -38.07 -1.02 0.46
CA SER A 277 -36.83 -1.66 0.92
C SER A 277 -35.50 -0.86 0.93
N ASN A 278 -35.26 -0.14 2.04
CA ASN A 278 -33.90 -0.01 2.58
C ASN A 278 -33.41 -1.39 3.06
N ASN A 279 -32.40 -2.00 2.43
CA ASN A 279 -31.39 -2.80 3.15
C ASN A 279 -30.11 -3.22 2.36
N GLU A 280 -29.74 -2.54 1.28
CA GLU A 280 -28.48 -2.83 0.55
C GLU A 280 -27.64 -1.56 0.39
N ASN A 281 -26.77 -1.25 1.36
CA ASN A 281 -25.66 -0.28 1.18
C ASN A 281 -24.64 -0.17 2.36
N SER A 282 -24.89 -0.76 3.54
CA SER A 282 -24.08 -0.46 4.74
C SER A 282 -22.59 -0.80 4.62
N PHE A 283 -22.22 -1.93 4.03
CA PHE A 283 -20.82 -2.37 4.00
C PHE A 283 -19.93 -1.51 3.09
N ASN A 284 -20.49 -0.92 2.02
CA ASN A 284 -19.76 -0.04 1.10
C ASN A 284 -19.51 1.35 1.73
N GLU A 285 -20.34 1.78 2.68
CA GLU A 285 -20.03 2.95 3.52
C GLU A 285 -19.06 2.61 4.65
N GLU A 286 -19.18 1.44 5.30
CA GLU A 286 -18.29 1.02 6.38
C GLU A 286 -16.85 0.80 5.89
N TYR A 287 -16.66 0.26 4.68
CA TYR A 287 -15.34 0.12 4.05
C TYR A 287 -14.78 1.47 3.57
N LYS A 288 -15.62 2.37 3.04
CA LYS A 288 -15.20 3.76 2.72
C LYS A 288 -14.84 4.57 3.96
N ALA A 289 -15.53 4.34 5.09
CA ALA A 289 -15.25 5.02 6.35
C ALA A 289 -13.92 4.59 6.98
N ARG A 290 -13.40 3.39 6.65
CA ARG A 290 -12.07 2.92 7.08
C ARG A 290 -10.90 3.54 6.31
N ASN A 291 -11.14 4.31 5.24
CA ASN A 291 -10.09 5.06 4.52
C ASN A 291 -9.67 6.39 5.21
N LEU A 292 -9.94 6.55 6.51
CA LEU A 292 -9.29 7.58 7.31
C LEU A 292 -7.87 7.11 7.68
N SER A 293 -6.87 7.80 7.12
CA SER A 293 -5.42 7.51 7.18
C SER A 293 -4.93 6.33 6.33
N VAL A 294 -5.02 6.46 5.00
CA VAL A 294 -4.10 5.72 4.12
C VAL A 294 -2.68 6.18 4.40
N ILE A 295 -1.89 5.30 5.01
CA ILE A 295 -0.44 5.47 5.11
C ILE A 295 0.12 5.31 3.69
N LYS A 296 0.40 6.43 3.00
CA LYS A 296 1.22 6.39 1.79
C LYS A 296 2.63 5.94 2.21
N LEU A 297 2.98 4.72 1.87
CA LEU A 297 4.35 4.22 2.01
C LEU A 297 5.12 4.71 0.79
N ILE A 298 6.18 5.51 0.95
CA ILE A 298 6.91 6.09 -0.20
C ILE A 298 8.41 5.75 -0.13
N LEU A 299 8.97 5.68 1.07
CA LEU A 299 10.36 5.33 1.33
C LEU A 299 10.55 3.81 1.47
N PRO A 300 11.73 3.25 1.12
CA PRO A 300 12.07 1.87 1.47
C PRO A 300 11.94 1.60 2.98
N GLU A 301 12.21 2.60 3.81
CA GLU A 301 12.05 2.53 5.26
C GLU A 301 10.58 2.39 5.68
N ASP A 302 9.63 3.01 4.98
CA ASP A 302 8.20 2.88 5.25
C ASP A 302 7.74 1.45 4.96
N TYR A 303 8.10 0.94 3.77
CA TYR A 303 7.79 -0.43 3.36
C TYR A 303 8.44 -1.46 4.28
N LEU A 304 9.67 -1.23 4.73
CA LEU A 304 10.35 -2.11 5.69
C LEU A 304 9.65 -2.11 7.05
N THR A 305 9.29 -0.92 7.55
CA THR A 305 8.54 -0.78 8.81
C THR A 305 7.21 -1.52 8.72
N HIS A 306 6.48 -1.34 7.62
CA HIS A 306 5.22 -2.02 7.37
C HIS A 306 5.39 -3.55 7.32
N SER A 307 6.40 -4.07 6.62
CA SER A 307 6.68 -5.52 6.60
C SER A 307 7.02 -6.07 8.00
N LEU A 308 7.79 -5.33 8.80
CA LEU A 308 8.13 -5.71 10.18
C LEU A 308 6.91 -5.64 11.12
N GLN A 309 6.01 -4.67 10.92
CA GLN A 309 4.75 -4.56 11.65
C GLN A 309 3.81 -5.73 11.33
N VAL A 310 3.67 -6.09 10.05
CA VAL A 310 2.90 -7.28 9.63
C VAL A 310 3.52 -8.54 10.22
N SER A 311 4.84 -8.71 10.10
CA SER A 311 5.58 -9.83 10.68
C SER A 311 5.33 -9.98 12.19
N LYS A 312 5.42 -8.88 12.95
CA LYS A 312 5.15 -8.88 14.38
C LYS A 312 3.67 -9.13 14.72
N LYS A 313 2.74 -8.49 14.02
CA LYS A 313 1.28 -8.66 14.22
C LYS A 313 0.84 -10.11 14.00
N LYS A 314 1.45 -10.78 13.02
CA LYS A 314 1.12 -12.15 12.61
C LYS A 314 2.08 -13.20 13.16
N ASP A 315 2.97 -12.88 14.10
CA ASP A 315 3.92 -13.85 14.68
C ASP A 315 4.74 -14.63 13.64
N LEU A 316 5.31 -13.90 12.66
CA LEU A 316 6.09 -14.45 11.55
C LEU A 316 7.62 -14.33 11.80
N GLY A 317 8.03 -14.19 13.07
CA GLY A 317 9.42 -14.04 13.49
C GLY A 317 10.32 -15.14 12.93
N VAL A 318 9.85 -16.38 13.03
CA VAL A 318 10.46 -17.62 12.53
C VAL A 318 10.93 -17.58 11.06
N PHE A 319 10.31 -16.74 10.23
CA PHE A 319 10.70 -16.52 8.84
C PHE A 319 11.56 -15.26 8.64
N PHE A 320 11.27 -14.19 9.38
CA PHE A 320 11.75 -12.85 9.04
C PHE A 320 12.81 -12.27 9.97
N ASN A 321 13.00 -12.80 11.18
CA ASN A 321 14.03 -12.35 12.11
C ASN A 321 15.44 -12.49 11.51
N GLY A 322 15.73 -13.63 10.87
CA GLY A 322 16.98 -13.84 10.10
C GLY A 322 16.99 -13.22 8.69
N SER A 323 15.83 -12.84 8.14
CA SER A 323 15.66 -12.48 6.72
C SER A 323 15.64 -10.96 6.46
N GLN A 324 16.19 -10.15 7.36
CA GLN A 324 16.25 -8.68 7.26
C GLN A 324 16.84 -8.18 5.93
N ARG A 325 17.80 -8.89 5.34
CA ARG A 325 18.37 -8.56 4.03
C ARG A 325 17.36 -8.76 2.88
N TRP A 326 16.50 -9.78 2.97
CA TRP A 326 15.45 -10.00 1.99
C TRP A 326 14.37 -8.92 2.10
N LEU A 327 13.91 -8.62 3.32
CA LEU A 327 12.94 -7.54 3.58
C LEU A 327 13.43 -6.21 3.00
N LYS A 328 14.67 -5.79 3.32
CA LYS A 328 15.25 -4.55 2.77
C LYS A 328 15.25 -4.48 1.24
N ARG A 329 15.44 -5.62 0.53
CA ARG A 329 15.35 -5.65 -0.94
C ARG A 329 13.90 -5.53 -1.43
N LEU A 330 12.96 -6.24 -0.80
CA LEU A 330 11.53 -6.13 -1.11
C LEU A 330 11.05 -4.68 -0.92
N SER A 331 11.36 -4.07 0.22
CA SER A 331 11.00 -2.69 0.54
C SER A 331 11.61 -1.67 -0.41
N ARG A 332 12.85 -1.90 -0.87
CA ARG A 332 13.48 -1.07 -1.90
C ARG A 332 12.77 -1.21 -3.25
N ARG A 333 12.47 -2.44 -3.69
CA ARG A 333 11.73 -2.70 -4.94
C ARG A 333 10.32 -2.07 -4.92
N LEU A 334 9.61 -2.17 -3.79
CA LEU A 334 8.33 -1.49 -3.58
C LEU A 334 8.43 0.04 -3.73
N SER A 335 9.46 0.67 -3.18
CA SER A 335 9.70 2.12 -3.32
C SER A 335 10.15 2.50 -4.74
N GLU A 336 11.04 1.73 -5.36
CA GLU A 336 11.64 1.99 -6.68
C GLU A 336 10.65 1.75 -7.84
N THR A 337 9.83 0.68 -7.78
CA THR A 337 8.96 0.27 -8.89
C THR A 337 7.47 0.27 -8.55
N GLY A 338 7.07 0.68 -7.34
CA GLY A 338 5.69 0.61 -6.85
C GLY A 338 4.67 1.31 -7.74
N GLN A 339 4.97 2.57 -8.12
CA GLN A 339 4.09 3.33 -9.02
C GLN A 339 3.92 2.64 -10.37
N GLN A 340 5.01 2.19 -11.00
CA GLN A 340 4.97 1.50 -12.29
C GLN A 340 4.17 0.19 -12.24
N VAL A 341 4.24 -0.54 -11.12
CA VAL A 341 3.43 -1.75 -10.89
C VAL A 341 1.95 -1.39 -10.76
N CYS A 342 1.61 -0.36 -9.98
CA CYS A 342 0.23 0.14 -9.86
C CYS A 342 -0.33 0.61 -11.21
N ASP A 343 0.45 1.35 -12.00
CA ASP A 343 0.06 1.84 -13.33
C ASP A 343 -0.17 0.68 -14.31
N ASN A 344 0.73 -0.32 -14.32
CA ASN A 344 0.60 -1.53 -15.15
C ASN A 344 -0.64 -2.35 -14.79
N MET A 345 -0.96 -2.46 -13.50
CA MET A 345 -2.17 -3.12 -13.00
C MET A 345 -3.43 -2.24 -13.08
N GLN A 346 -3.26 -0.94 -13.37
CA GLN A 346 -4.28 0.10 -13.38
C GLN A 346 -5.04 0.24 -12.03
N VAL A 347 -4.33 0.11 -10.92
CA VAL A 347 -4.86 0.22 -9.54
C VAL A 347 -4.32 1.46 -8.80
N SER A 348 -5.04 1.94 -7.79
CA SER A 348 -4.56 3.05 -6.95
C SER A 348 -3.28 2.68 -6.18
N TYR A 349 -2.41 3.67 -5.96
CA TYR A 349 -1.19 3.56 -5.13
C TYR A 349 -1.48 3.04 -3.71
N ASP A 350 -2.68 3.29 -3.19
CA ASP A 350 -3.13 2.85 -1.85
C ASP A 350 -2.99 1.33 -1.65
N HIS A 351 -3.06 0.55 -2.74
CA HIS A 351 -2.90 -0.91 -2.73
C HIS A 351 -1.46 -1.38 -2.48
N LEU A 352 -0.44 -0.51 -2.47
CA LEU A 352 0.95 -0.92 -2.26
C LEU A 352 1.21 -1.45 -0.84
N SER A 353 0.41 -1.04 0.14
CA SER A 353 0.44 -1.62 1.49
C SER A 353 -0.03 -3.08 1.48
N ASP A 354 -1.13 -3.38 0.78
CA ASP A 354 -1.65 -4.74 0.59
C ASP A 354 -0.73 -5.59 -0.32
N LEU A 355 -0.16 -5.02 -1.38
CA LEU A 355 0.82 -5.71 -2.23
C LEU A 355 2.11 -6.04 -1.44
N ASN A 356 2.54 -5.17 -0.52
CA ASN A 356 3.65 -5.46 0.41
C ASN A 356 3.28 -6.62 1.35
N LYS A 357 2.05 -6.65 1.91
CA LYS A 357 1.54 -7.79 2.70
C LYS A 357 1.57 -9.10 1.92
N VAL A 358 0.97 -9.12 0.73
CA VAL A 358 0.93 -10.30 -0.15
C VAL A 358 2.34 -10.75 -0.52
N ALA A 359 3.27 -9.82 -0.75
CA ALA A 359 4.65 -10.15 -1.09
C ALA A 359 5.43 -10.91 0.00
N LEU A 360 4.94 -10.96 1.26
CA LEU A 360 5.55 -11.76 2.33
C LEU A 360 5.21 -13.25 2.25
N TYR A 361 4.14 -13.64 1.56
CA TYR A 361 3.60 -15.00 1.54
C TYR A 361 3.87 -15.70 0.19
N ASP A 362 4.21 -16.98 0.24
CA ASP A 362 4.15 -17.84 -0.96
C ASP A 362 2.69 -18.25 -1.22
N THR A 363 2.21 -18.17 -2.46
CA THR A 363 0.80 -18.46 -2.78
C THR A 363 0.64 -19.84 -3.42
N VAL A 364 -0.25 -20.66 -2.85
CA VAL A 364 -0.67 -21.96 -3.41
C VAL A 364 -2.18 -21.97 -3.60
N ILE A 365 -2.65 -22.19 -4.83
CA ILE A 365 -4.07 -22.22 -5.15
C ILE A 365 -4.55 -23.67 -5.32
N LEU A 366 -5.63 -24.03 -4.64
CA LEU A 366 -6.39 -25.25 -4.89
C LEU A 366 -7.59 -24.94 -5.79
N CYS A 367 -7.48 -25.35 -7.04
CA CYS A 367 -8.42 -25.10 -8.11
C CYS A 367 -9.47 -26.23 -8.19
N ASP A 368 -10.74 -25.88 -8.14
CA ASP A 368 -11.82 -26.81 -8.42
C ASP A 368 -11.93 -27.09 -9.93
N ASP A 369 -11.67 -28.34 -10.31
CA ASP A 369 -11.87 -28.90 -11.64
C ASP A 369 -12.93 -30.02 -11.63
N SER A 370 -13.89 -29.97 -10.71
CA SER A 370 -15.00 -30.93 -10.65
C SER A 370 -15.98 -30.77 -11.83
N GLY A 371 -16.94 -31.68 -11.96
CA GLY A 371 -17.91 -31.65 -13.07
C GLY A 371 -18.81 -30.40 -13.10
N SER A 372 -19.12 -29.80 -11.95
CA SER A 372 -20.01 -28.64 -11.82
C SER A 372 -19.39 -27.35 -12.37
N MET A 373 -18.06 -27.23 -12.33
CA MET A 373 -17.31 -26.08 -12.84
C MET A 373 -17.47 -25.82 -14.36
N LYS A 374 -18.01 -26.78 -15.11
CA LYS A 374 -18.41 -26.60 -16.52
C LYS A 374 -19.63 -25.71 -16.73
N LEU A 375 -20.46 -25.54 -15.70
CA LEU A 375 -21.68 -24.76 -15.78
C LEU A 375 -21.37 -23.26 -15.67
N ASP A 376 -22.20 -22.43 -16.28
CA ASP A 376 -22.27 -20.96 -16.11
C ASP A 376 -20.94 -20.20 -16.22
N GLY A 377 -19.95 -20.75 -16.93
CA GLY A 377 -18.61 -20.16 -17.05
C GLY A 377 -17.76 -20.17 -15.77
N ARG A 378 -18.12 -20.97 -14.75
CA ARG A 378 -17.44 -21.01 -13.43
C ARG A 378 -15.95 -21.29 -13.55
N TYR A 379 -15.56 -22.28 -14.37
CA TYR A 379 -14.15 -22.60 -14.62
C TYR A 379 -13.38 -21.45 -15.29
N GLU A 380 -14.01 -20.74 -16.24
CA GLU A 380 -13.41 -19.58 -16.92
C GLU A 380 -13.28 -18.36 -15.97
N MET A 381 -14.21 -18.21 -15.03
CA MET A 381 -14.12 -17.21 -13.97
C MET A 381 -13.00 -17.54 -12.97
N MET A 382 -12.88 -18.81 -12.56
CA MET A 382 -11.73 -19.26 -11.75
C MET A 382 -10.40 -19.02 -12.46
N ARG A 383 -10.30 -19.38 -13.75
CA ARG A 383 -9.12 -19.12 -14.59
C ARG A 383 -8.74 -17.64 -14.57
N LYS A 384 -9.68 -16.74 -14.85
CA LYS A 384 -9.45 -15.28 -14.79
C LYS A 384 -8.96 -14.82 -13.42
N ALA A 385 -9.62 -15.27 -12.34
CA ALA A 385 -9.20 -14.94 -10.98
C ALA A 385 -7.75 -15.39 -10.70
N ILE A 386 -7.38 -16.62 -11.07
CA ILE A 386 -6.02 -17.15 -10.90
C ILE A 386 -4.99 -16.33 -11.69
N LEU A 387 -5.30 -15.93 -12.93
CA LEU A 387 -4.39 -15.12 -13.75
C LEU A 387 -4.15 -13.73 -13.14
N THR A 388 -5.17 -13.08 -12.58
CA THR A 388 -5.01 -11.80 -11.88
C THR A 388 -4.31 -11.97 -10.53
N ILE A 389 -4.61 -13.03 -9.77
CA ILE A 389 -3.89 -13.38 -8.53
C ILE A 389 -2.40 -13.63 -8.82
N SER A 390 -2.06 -14.23 -9.98
CA SER A 390 -0.67 -14.43 -10.40
C SER A 390 0.07 -13.12 -10.62
N ASP A 391 -0.55 -12.12 -11.28
CA ASP A 391 0.05 -10.79 -11.44
C ASP A 391 0.34 -10.17 -10.05
N VAL A 392 -0.66 -10.23 -9.16
CA VAL A 392 -0.61 -9.65 -7.82
C VAL A 392 0.48 -10.31 -6.95
N CYS A 393 0.60 -11.64 -6.97
CA CYS A 393 1.57 -12.37 -6.16
C CYS A 393 3.01 -12.28 -6.69
N THR A 394 3.20 -12.01 -7.99
CA THR A 394 4.53 -11.86 -8.61
C THR A 394 4.99 -10.40 -8.73
N ALA A 395 4.11 -9.43 -8.45
CA ALA A 395 4.35 -7.99 -8.54
C ALA A 395 5.72 -7.51 -8.01
N PHE A 396 6.10 -7.97 -6.81
CA PHE A 396 7.34 -7.58 -6.13
C PHE A 396 8.24 -8.77 -5.80
N ARG A 397 7.96 -9.96 -6.35
CA ARG A 397 8.65 -11.21 -6.00
C ARG A 397 9.31 -11.85 -7.21
N ASP A 398 10.35 -12.61 -6.93
CA ASP A 398 11.03 -13.46 -7.92
C ASP A 398 10.60 -14.93 -7.76
N GLU A 399 9.60 -15.20 -6.91
CA GLU A 399 8.96 -16.51 -6.69
C GLU A 399 7.48 -16.52 -7.11
N GLY A 400 7.09 -17.54 -7.89
CA GLY A 400 5.81 -17.63 -8.59
C GLY A 400 4.66 -18.14 -7.73
N ILE A 401 3.52 -18.47 -8.37
CA ILE A 401 2.41 -19.15 -7.70
C ILE A 401 2.43 -20.65 -7.98
N SER A 402 1.95 -21.44 -7.03
CA SER A 402 1.74 -22.89 -7.23
C SER A 402 0.25 -23.17 -7.42
N VAL A 403 -0.10 -24.12 -8.29
CA VAL A 403 -1.50 -24.53 -8.51
C VAL A 403 -1.64 -26.03 -8.37
N LYS A 404 -2.73 -26.47 -7.73
CA LYS A 404 -3.16 -27.87 -7.64
C LYS A 404 -4.64 -27.95 -7.98
N PHE A 405 -5.06 -29.07 -8.56
CA PHE A 405 -6.43 -29.29 -8.99
C PHE A 405 -7.08 -30.44 -8.19
N LEU A 406 -8.40 -30.46 -8.03
CA LEU A 406 -9.07 -31.51 -7.25
C LEU A 406 -8.95 -32.90 -7.91
N ASN A 407 -9.07 -33.01 -9.23
CA ASN A 407 -9.29 -34.26 -9.96
C ASN A 407 -8.18 -34.56 -11.00
N PHE A 408 -7.57 -33.54 -11.62
CA PHE A 408 -6.40 -33.71 -12.49
C PHE A 408 -5.20 -34.25 -11.69
N LYS A 409 -4.41 -35.16 -12.29
CA LYS A 409 -3.32 -35.88 -11.58
C LYS A 409 -1.91 -35.49 -12.02
N GLY A 410 -1.77 -34.69 -13.07
CA GLY A 410 -0.48 -34.29 -13.64
C GLY A 410 0.10 -33.00 -13.05
N ASP A 411 -0.45 -32.51 -11.94
CA ASP A 411 -0.14 -31.21 -11.34
C ASP A 411 0.99 -31.24 -10.31
N LYS A 412 1.70 -32.37 -10.16
CA LYS A 412 2.81 -32.51 -9.21
C LYS A 412 3.83 -31.38 -9.35
N ASP A 413 4.21 -31.07 -10.58
CA ASP A 413 5.28 -30.11 -10.91
C ASP A 413 4.74 -28.70 -11.20
N TYR A 414 3.45 -28.44 -10.98
CA TYR A 414 2.84 -27.11 -11.10
C TYR A 414 3.08 -26.27 -9.84
N ASN A 415 4.35 -25.95 -9.61
CA ASN A 415 4.82 -25.12 -8.49
C ASN A 415 5.62 -23.94 -9.03
N GLU A 416 5.61 -22.82 -8.31
CA GLU A 416 6.45 -21.64 -8.59
C GLU A 416 6.37 -21.18 -10.07
N ILE A 417 5.16 -21.14 -10.61
CA ILE A 417 4.89 -20.72 -12.00
C ILE A 417 4.93 -19.19 -12.08
N HIS A 418 5.86 -18.70 -12.88
CA HIS A 418 6.10 -17.27 -13.14
C HIS A 418 5.42 -16.73 -14.37
N ASP A 419 5.53 -17.49 -15.46
CA ASP A 419 5.02 -17.08 -16.75
C ASP A 419 3.50 -17.22 -16.75
N LYS A 420 2.82 -16.07 -16.76
CA LYS A 420 1.36 -15.97 -16.85
C LYS A 420 0.81 -16.71 -18.07
N LYS A 421 1.52 -16.72 -19.20
CA LYS A 421 1.10 -17.46 -20.41
C LYS A 421 1.18 -18.96 -20.19
N LYS A 422 2.26 -19.46 -19.58
CA LYS A 422 2.40 -20.87 -19.19
C LYS A 422 1.34 -21.29 -18.17
N LEU A 423 1.06 -20.44 -17.17
CA LEU A 423 -0.02 -20.65 -16.21
C LEU A 423 -1.37 -20.75 -16.92
N ASP A 424 -1.62 -19.86 -17.88
CA ASP A 424 -2.85 -19.86 -18.67
C ASP A 424 -3.03 -21.14 -19.50
N GLU A 425 -1.98 -21.54 -20.23
CA GLU A 425 -1.93 -22.79 -21.00
C GLU A 425 -2.18 -24.02 -20.12
N ILE A 426 -1.62 -24.05 -18.90
CA ILE A 426 -1.86 -25.11 -17.91
C ILE A 426 -3.35 -25.16 -17.54
N ILE A 427 -3.96 -24.03 -17.18
CA ILE A 427 -5.36 -23.98 -16.72
C ILE A 427 -6.32 -24.31 -17.88
N MET A 428 -6.06 -23.83 -19.09
CA MET A 428 -6.83 -24.16 -20.29
C MET A 428 -6.73 -25.65 -20.68
N GLY A 429 -5.61 -26.32 -20.36
CA GLY A 429 -5.39 -27.74 -20.63
C GLY A 429 -6.19 -28.70 -19.74
N ILE A 430 -6.81 -28.22 -18.65
CA ILE A 430 -7.59 -29.07 -17.74
C ILE A 430 -9.06 -29.14 -18.18
N ASN A 431 -9.60 -30.36 -18.24
CA ASN A 431 -11.00 -30.62 -18.56
C ASN A 431 -11.77 -30.99 -17.26
N PRO A 432 -12.67 -30.12 -16.74
CA PRO A 432 -13.28 -30.34 -15.44
C PRO A 432 -14.18 -31.59 -15.39
N LYS A 433 -14.00 -32.43 -14.38
CA LYS A 433 -14.64 -33.73 -14.18
C LYS A 433 -14.41 -34.24 -12.76
N GLY A 434 -15.26 -35.16 -12.30
CA GLY A 434 -15.11 -35.76 -10.98
C GLY A 434 -15.76 -34.92 -9.87
N GLY A 435 -15.34 -35.15 -8.63
CA GLY A 435 -16.02 -34.65 -7.43
C GLY A 435 -15.22 -33.61 -6.65
N THR A 436 -15.90 -32.94 -5.73
CA THR A 436 -15.37 -31.81 -4.96
C THR A 436 -14.75 -32.30 -3.64
N ARG A 437 -13.60 -32.97 -3.70
CA ARG A 437 -12.90 -33.55 -2.52
C ARG A 437 -11.90 -32.57 -1.90
N LEU A 438 -12.40 -31.43 -1.42
CA LEU A 438 -11.61 -30.32 -0.87
C LEU A 438 -10.60 -30.77 0.19
N GLY A 439 -11.04 -31.47 1.23
CA GLY A 439 -10.21 -31.81 2.39
C GLY A 439 -9.14 -32.83 2.07
N THR A 440 -9.51 -33.96 1.45
CA THR A 440 -8.54 -35.02 1.12
C THR A 440 -7.48 -34.51 0.14
N VAL A 441 -7.88 -33.70 -0.85
CA VAL A 441 -6.93 -33.24 -1.88
C VAL A 441 -6.05 -32.11 -1.35
N LEU A 442 -6.60 -31.16 -0.56
CA LEU A 442 -5.80 -30.18 0.17
C LEU A 442 -4.70 -30.86 0.98
N ARG A 443 -5.05 -31.91 1.73
CA ARG A 443 -4.10 -32.69 2.53
C ARG A 443 -3.00 -33.30 1.68
N ASN A 444 -3.38 -34.07 0.65
CA ASN A 444 -2.46 -34.90 -0.10
C ASN A 444 -1.61 -34.13 -1.14
N LYS A 445 -2.08 -32.98 -1.63
CA LYS A 445 -1.38 -32.20 -2.69
C LYS A 445 -0.71 -30.92 -2.23
N ILE A 446 -1.14 -30.36 -1.10
CA ILE A 446 -0.62 -29.08 -0.60
C ILE A 446 -0.06 -29.25 0.81
N VAL A 447 -0.91 -29.57 1.80
CA VAL A 447 -0.50 -29.57 3.21
C VAL A 447 0.65 -30.54 3.47
N GLU A 448 0.54 -31.81 3.11
CA GLU A 448 1.62 -32.76 3.37
C GLU A 448 2.91 -32.43 2.56
N PRO A 449 2.89 -32.35 1.21
CA PRO A 449 4.13 -32.21 0.43
C PRO A 449 4.71 -30.78 0.38
N LEU A 450 3.88 -29.74 0.42
CA LEU A 450 4.33 -28.35 0.23
C LEU A 450 4.48 -27.58 1.54
N ILE A 451 3.77 -27.96 2.61
CA ILE A 451 3.84 -27.30 3.91
C ILE A 451 4.60 -28.17 4.91
N ILE A 452 4.02 -29.29 5.31
CA ILE A 452 4.47 -30.09 6.46
C ILE A 452 5.79 -30.80 6.15
N GLN A 453 5.95 -31.38 4.97
CA GLN A 453 7.23 -31.94 4.53
C GLN A 453 8.31 -30.84 4.44
N LYS A 454 8.00 -29.69 3.80
CA LYS A 454 8.94 -28.56 3.75
C LYS A 454 9.31 -28.06 5.15
N ALA A 455 8.37 -28.02 6.11
CA ALA A 455 8.62 -27.62 7.50
C ALA A 455 9.50 -28.63 8.26
N ARG A 456 9.20 -29.94 8.17
CA ARG A 456 10.03 -31.02 8.73
C ARG A 456 11.46 -30.99 8.15
N GLU A 457 11.61 -30.65 6.88
CA GLU A 457 12.90 -30.50 6.20
C GLU A 457 13.55 -29.10 6.37
N LYS A 458 12.91 -28.17 7.11
CA LYS A 458 13.33 -26.76 7.29
C LYS A 458 13.50 -25.95 5.99
N LYS A 459 12.82 -26.39 4.93
CA LYS A 459 12.72 -25.73 3.61
C LYS A 459 11.49 -24.84 3.48
N LEU A 460 10.60 -24.82 4.47
CA LEU A 460 9.53 -23.81 4.57
C LEU A 460 10.18 -22.52 5.10
N VAL A 461 10.57 -21.64 4.19
CA VAL A 461 11.35 -20.41 4.47
C VAL A 461 10.52 -19.13 4.41
N ARG A 462 9.23 -19.24 4.07
CA ARG A 462 8.21 -18.18 4.13
C ARG A 462 6.87 -18.75 4.59
N PRO A 463 5.97 -17.92 5.14
CA PRO A 463 4.60 -18.32 5.37
C PRO A 463 3.87 -18.52 4.02
N VAL A 464 2.80 -19.31 4.02
CA VAL A 464 2.08 -19.69 2.81
C VAL A 464 0.61 -19.26 2.87
N LEU A 465 0.14 -18.57 1.83
CA LEU A 465 -1.28 -18.31 1.61
C LEU A 465 -1.85 -19.43 0.73
N ILE A 466 -2.75 -20.23 1.30
CA ILE A 466 -3.47 -21.29 0.57
C ILE A 466 -4.86 -20.77 0.21
N THR A 467 -5.11 -20.53 -1.08
CA THR A 467 -6.41 -20.08 -1.59
C THR A 467 -7.14 -21.23 -2.26
N ILE A 468 -8.30 -21.62 -1.76
CA ILE A 468 -9.19 -22.62 -2.37
C ILE A 468 -10.25 -21.87 -3.20
N ILE A 469 -10.41 -22.21 -4.48
CA ILE A 469 -11.48 -21.66 -5.34
C ILE A 469 -12.39 -22.79 -5.78
N THR A 470 -13.67 -22.76 -5.40
CA THR A 470 -14.65 -23.83 -5.62
C THR A 470 -16.07 -23.32 -5.88
N ASP A 471 -16.90 -24.13 -6.56
CA ASP A 471 -18.33 -23.89 -6.72
C ASP A 471 -19.23 -24.77 -5.84
N GLY A 472 -18.63 -25.58 -4.95
CA GLY A 472 -19.30 -26.67 -4.25
C GLY A 472 -18.92 -26.84 -2.79
N GLN A 473 -19.67 -27.73 -2.14
CA GLN A 473 -19.34 -28.30 -0.83
C GLN A 473 -18.58 -29.65 -1.02
N PRO A 474 -17.95 -30.21 0.04
CA PRO A 474 -17.33 -31.53 -0.03
C PRO A 474 -18.26 -32.62 -0.59
N ALA A 475 -17.76 -33.38 -1.56
CA ALA A 475 -18.49 -34.46 -2.20
C ALA A 475 -17.55 -35.65 -2.53
N GLY A 476 -17.94 -36.86 -2.11
CA GLY A 476 -17.10 -38.05 -2.25
C GLY A 476 -16.01 -38.18 -1.15
N GLU A 477 -16.18 -37.48 -0.03
CA GLU A 477 -15.39 -37.58 1.19
C GLU A 477 -16.26 -37.24 2.42
N ASP A 478 -15.70 -37.36 3.62
CA ASP A 478 -16.33 -36.89 4.85
C ASP A 478 -16.43 -35.36 4.88
N ARG A 479 -17.58 -34.81 5.28
CA ARG A 479 -17.85 -33.35 5.32
C ARG A 479 -16.84 -32.60 6.19
N GLY A 480 -16.35 -33.24 7.25
CA GLY A 480 -15.37 -32.69 8.18
C GLY A 480 -13.91 -32.85 7.74
N GLU A 481 -13.59 -33.48 6.60
CA GLU A 481 -12.18 -33.70 6.19
C GLU A 481 -11.42 -32.39 5.97
N LEU A 482 -12.08 -31.34 5.45
CA LEU A 482 -11.45 -30.03 5.26
C LEU A 482 -11.10 -29.36 6.60
N LYS A 483 -12.07 -29.28 7.53
CA LYS A 483 -11.84 -28.81 8.90
C LYS A 483 -10.71 -29.58 9.58
N ARG A 484 -10.75 -30.92 9.54
CA ARG A 484 -9.70 -31.77 10.12
C ARG A 484 -8.33 -31.55 9.47
N THR A 485 -8.27 -31.31 8.16
CA THR A 485 -7.01 -31.01 7.44
C THR A 485 -6.42 -29.66 7.86
N ILE A 486 -7.24 -28.61 7.99
CA ILE A 486 -6.81 -27.29 8.46
C ILE A 486 -6.30 -27.37 9.90
N LEU A 487 -7.08 -27.97 10.80
CA LEU A 487 -6.71 -28.17 12.21
C LEU A 487 -5.41 -28.96 12.37
N ASN A 488 -5.25 -30.07 11.64
CA ASN A 488 -4.03 -30.88 11.70
C ASN A 488 -2.80 -30.11 11.19
N CYS A 489 -2.93 -29.35 10.08
CA CYS A 489 -1.85 -28.50 9.56
C CYS A 489 -1.35 -27.52 10.63
N LYS A 490 -2.26 -26.75 11.23
CA LYS A 490 -1.98 -25.77 12.28
C LYS A 490 -1.33 -26.42 13.51
N ASN A 491 -1.90 -27.54 13.98
CA ASN A 491 -1.40 -28.29 15.14
C ASN A 491 -0.03 -28.95 14.92
N GLU A 492 0.32 -29.34 13.69
CA GLU A 492 1.67 -29.82 13.37
C GLU A 492 2.68 -28.68 13.30
N LEU A 493 2.36 -27.56 12.64
CA LEU A 493 3.26 -26.40 12.54
C LEU A 493 3.61 -25.80 13.91
N LYS A 494 2.65 -25.76 14.85
CA LYS A 494 2.90 -25.42 16.27
C LYS A 494 3.99 -26.26 16.95
N ARG A 495 4.29 -27.46 16.45
CA ARG A 495 5.22 -28.44 17.06
C ARG A 495 6.51 -28.62 16.27
N LEU A 496 6.62 -28.03 15.07
CA LEU A 496 7.80 -28.13 14.22
C LEU A 496 8.72 -26.91 14.45
N PRO A 497 10.00 -27.12 14.82
CA PRO A 497 10.95 -26.03 14.96
C PRO A 497 11.26 -25.43 13.57
N GLY A 498 11.30 -24.10 13.50
CA GLY A 498 11.63 -23.37 12.29
C GLY A 498 13.08 -23.49 11.85
N PRO A 499 13.48 -22.81 10.75
CA PRO A 499 14.81 -22.94 10.17
C PRO A 499 15.95 -22.60 11.14
N GLY A 500 15.74 -21.64 12.05
CA GLY A 500 16.72 -21.24 13.07
C GLY A 500 16.80 -22.12 14.31
N ASN A 501 15.83 -23.02 14.55
CA ASN A 501 15.62 -23.76 15.82
C ASN A 501 15.25 -22.94 17.06
N GLU A 502 15.28 -21.60 17.00
CA GLU A 502 14.95 -20.71 18.11
C GLU A 502 13.44 -20.54 18.32
N GLU A 503 12.67 -20.62 17.24
CA GLU A 503 11.21 -20.43 17.19
C GLU A 503 10.53 -21.62 16.50
N PHE A 504 9.27 -21.89 16.85
CA PHE A 504 8.42 -22.87 16.16
C PHE A 504 7.65 -22.19 15.01
N TYR A 505 7.21 -22.97 14.02
CA TYR A 505 6.47 -22.41 12.87
C TYR A 505 5.13 -21.75 13.26
N GLY A 506 4.41 -22.29 14.25
CA GLY A 506 3.17 -21.69 14.75
C GLY A 506 2.00 -21.69 13.75
N ASP A 507 0.86 -21.10 14.15
CA ASP A 507 -0.37 -21.11 13.34
C ASP A 507 -0.27 -20.23 12.09
N SER A 508 0.42 -19.10 12.19
CA SER A 508 0.49 -18.07 11.14
C SER A 508 1.39 -18.45 9.96
N SER A 509 2.14 -19.53 10.08
CA SER A 509 2.91 -20.12 8.98
C SER A 509 2.06 -20.50 7.76
N VAL A 510 0.75 -20.69 7.94
CA VAL A 510 -0.20 -20.88 6.85
C VAL A 510 -1.46 -20.06 7.08
N ALA A 511 -1.78 -19.19 6.13
CA ALA A 511 -3.11 -18.59 6.00
C ALA A 511 -3.97 -19.46 5.08
N PHE A 512 -5.21 -19.76 5.48
CA PHE A 512 -6.18 -20.47 4.64
C PHE A 512 -7.26 -19.49 4.19
N GLN A 513 -7.53 -19.46 2.89
CA GLN A 513 -8.60 -18.68 2.27
C GLN A 513 -9.49 -19.58 1.43
N ILE A 514 -10.80 -19.35 1.43
CA ILE A 514 -11.76 -19.99 0.51
C ILE A 514 -12.56 -18.92 -0.23
N SER A 515 -12.61 -19.02 -1.56
CA SER A 515 -13.38 -18.13 -2.44
C SER A 515 -14.38 -18.93 -3.27
N LEU A 516 -15.63 -18.48 -3.30
CA LEU A 516 -16.71 -19.12 -4.04
C LEU A 516 -16.87 -18.56 -5.45
N VAL A 517 -17.25 -19.44 -6.38
CA VAL A 517 -17.72 -19.08 -7.73
C VAL A 517 -19.01 -19.84 -8.06
N GLY A 518 -19.91 -19.26 -8.84
CA GLY A 518 -21.17 -19.91 -9.20
C GLY A 518 -22.20 -19.92 -8.07
N ASN A 519 -23.42 -20.39 -8.37
CA ASN A 519 -24.62 -20.01 -7.61
C ASN A 519 -25.10 -21.05 -6.56
N SER A 520 -24.34 -22.11 -6.27
CA SER A 520 -24.76 -23.18 -5.34
C SER A 520 -25.06 -22.65 -3.92
N ASP A 521 -26.28 -22.89 -3.45
CA ASP A 521 -26.67 -22.61 -2.06
C ASP A 521 -26.04 -23.61 -1.08
N GLN A 522 -25.74 -24.82 -1.52
CA GLN A 522 -25.01 -25.82 -0.72
C GLN A 522 -23.57 -25.35 -0.44
N ALA A 523 -22.90 -24.76 -1.44
CA ALA A 523 -21.57 -24.17 -1.26
C ALA A 523 -21.62 -23.00 -0.27
N LYS A 524 -22.55 -22.05 -0.43
CA LYS A 524 -22.75 -20.93 0.52
C LYS A 524 -23.00 -21.42 1.94
N SER A 525 -23.89 -22.41 2.10
CA SER A 525 -24.23 -23.00 3.40
C SER A 525 -23.03 -23.67 4.06
N TYR A 526 -22.19 -24.37 3.28
CA TYR A 526 -20.97 -25.01 3.79
C TYR A 526 -19.88 -24.00 4.18
N ILE A 527 -19.71 -22.92 3.42
CA ILE A 527 -18.77 -21.84 3.77
C ILE A 527 -19.23 -21.14 5.06
N LYS A 528 -20.53 -20.87 5.18
CA LYS A 528 -21.11 -20.32 6.40
C LYS A 528 -20.92 -21.26 7.61
N GLU A 529 -21.09 -22.57 7.43
CA GLU A 529 -20.82 -23.59 8.45
C GLU A 529 -19.36 -23.55 8.92
N LEU A 530 -18.39 -23.30 8.03
CA LEU A 530 -16.98 -23.15 8.39
C LEU A 530 -16.69 -21.81 9.10
N GLU A 531 -17.32 -20.70 8.68
CA GLU A 531 -17.19 -19.39 9.33
C GLU A 531 -17.74 -19.38 10.76
N GLU A 532 -18.87 -20.07 11.00
CA GLU A 532 -19.53 -20.13 12.30
C GLU A 532 -18.99 -21.27 13.20
N ASP A 533 -18.03 -22.08 12.73
CA ASP A 533 -17.47 -23.20 13.49
C ASP A 533 -16.43 -22.73 14.53
N PRO A 534 -16.60 -23.05 15.83
CA PRO A 534 -15.78 -22.51 16.91
C PRO A 534 -14.35 -23.07 16.98
N GLU A 535 -14.00 -24.09 16.18
CA GLU A 535 -12.64 -24.63 16.12
C GLU A 535 -11.87 -24.16 14.88
N VAL A 536 -12.56 -23.85 13.77
CA VAL A 536 -11.91 -23.52 12.49
C VAL A 536 -12.23 -22.14 11.91
N GLY A 537 -13.29 -21.46 12.36
CA GLY A 537 -13.68 -20.13 11.84
C GLY A 537 -12.55 -19.10 11.93
N ASP A 538 -11.87 -19.01 13.07
CA ASP A 538 -10.70 -18.13 13.27
C ASP A 538 -9.43 -18.61 12.53
N LEU A 539 -9.48 -19.75 11.82
CA LEU A 539 -8.33 -20.36 11.12
C LEU A 539 -8.48 -20.34 9.60
N VAL A 540 -9.64 -19.98 9.06
CA VAL A 540 -9.92 -19.89 7.62
C VAL A 540 -10.69 -18.62 7.26
N TYR A 541 -10.13 -17.83 6.35
CA TYR A 541 -10.81 -16.67 5.81
C TYR A 541 -11.74 -17.08 4.66
N CYS A 542 -13.04 -16.87 4.84
CA CYS A 542 -14.05 -17.17 3.84
C CYS A 542 -14.47 -15.89 3.10
N THR A 543 -14.49 -15.96 1.77
CA THR A 543 -14.89 -14.81 0.95
C THR A 543 -16.40 -14.69 0.95
N ARG A 544 -16.92 -13.57 1.44
CA ARG A 544 -18.37 -13.30 1.54
C ARG A 544 -19.02 -13.13 0.17
N GLU A 545 -18.34 -12.43 -0.74
CA GLU A 545 -18.81 -12.21 -2.10
C GLU A 545 -18.32 -13.28 -3.07
N ARG A 546 -19.15 -13.63 -4.06
CA ARG A 546 -18.81 -14.63 -5.08
C ARG A 546 -18.02 -14.01 -6.22
N LEU A 547 -16.95 -14.67 -6.67
CA LEU A 547 -16.03 -14.16 -7.69
C LEU A 547 -16.74 -13.76 -9.00
N ASP A 548 -17.75 -14.55 -9.43
CA ASP A 548 -18.56 -14.26 -10.61
C ASP A 548 -19.42 -12.99 -10.46
N ILE A 549 -20.02 -12.79 -9.28
CA ILE A 549 -20.84 -11.60 -9.01
C ILE A 549 -19.99 -10.35 -8.94
N VAL A 550 -18.92 -10.38 -8.15
CA VAL A 550 -17.99 -9.24 -8.03
C VAL A 550 -17.44 -8.86 -9.41
N LYS A 551 -16.98 -9.85 -10.20
CA LYS A 551 -16.47 -9.59 -11.55
C LYS A 551 -17.53 -8.99 -12.48
N SER A 552 -18.78 -9.45 -12.40
CA SER A 552 -19.87 -8.93 -13.23
C SER A 552 -20.26 -7.47 -12.90
N GLN A 553 -19.98 -7.02 -11.67
CA GLN A 553 -20.28 -5.67 -11.18
C GLN A 553 -19.10 -4.69 -11.33
N MET A 554 -17.90 -5.18 -11.63
CA MET A 554 -16.65 -4.42 -11.63
C MET A 554 -15.93 -4.39 -12.99
N LYS A 555 -15.38 -3.23 -13.33
CA LYS A 555 -14.37 -3.14 -14.41
C LYS A 555 -13.13 -3.94 -14.03
N GLU A 556 -12.31 -4.32 -15.02
CA GLU A 556 -11.10 -5.13 -14.81
C GLU A 556 -10.18 -4.54 -13.73
N THR A 557 -9.95 -3.23 -13.77
CA THR A 557 -9.11 -2.49 -12.83
C THR A 557 -9.62 -2.53 -11.40
N GLN A 558 -10.94 -2.40 -11.22
CA GLN A 558 -11.61 -2.48 -9.92
C GLN A 558 -11.56 -3.91 -9.36
N TYR A 559 -11.67 -4.91 -10.25
CA TYR A 559 -11.56 -6.31 -9.88
C TYR A 559 -10.13 -6.69 -9.44
N THR A 560 -9.09 -6.16 -10.11
CA THR A 560 -7.69 -6.32 -9.67
C THR A 560 -7.46 -5.70 -8.28
N GLY A 561 -7.94 -4.47 -8.05
CA GLY A 561 -7.86 -3.83 -6.73
C GLY A 561 -8.58 -4.63 -5.63
N TRP A 562 -9.78 -5.13 -5.93
CA TRP A 562 -10.53 -5.99 -5.00
C TRP A 562 -9.81 -7.32 -4.72
N LEU A 563 -9.19 -7.96 -5.72
CA LEU A 563 -8.40 -9.18 -5.51
C LEU A 563 -7.15 -8.94 -4.66
N ILE A 564 -6.49 -7.78 -4.78
CA ILE A 564 -5.38 -7.40 -3.89
C ILE A 564 -5.87 -7.33 -2.44
N GLN A 565 -6.97 -6.61 -2.20
CA GLN A 565 -7.58 -6.49 -0.87
C GLN A 565 -8.07 -7.82 -0.33
N LEU A 566 -8.60 -8.70 -1.19
CA LEU A 566 -9.05 -10.04 -0.82
C LEU A 566 -7.91 -10.91 -0.27
N LEU A 567 -6.78 -10.96 -0.99
CA LEU A 567 -5.61 -11.74 -0.55
C LEU A 567 -5.00 -11.15 0.73
N ALA A 568 -4.96 -9.82 0.84
CA ALA A 568 -4.50 -9.15 2.06
C ALA A 568 -5.45 -9.41 3.25
N ALA A 569 -6.77 -9.45 3.04
CA ALA A 569 -7.74 -9.83 4.07
C ALA A 569 -7.59 -11.29 4.50
N GLY A 570 -7.31 -12.21 3.57
CA GLY A 570 -6.98 -13.61 3.88
C GLY A 570 -5.69 -13.79 4.68
N ILE A 571 -4.75 -12.85 4.59
CA ILE A 571 -3.56 -12.75 5.44
C ILE A 571 -3.86 -12.07 6.79
N ASP A 572 -4.76 -11.07 6.79
CA ASP A 572 -5.10 -10.26 7.97
C ASP A 572 -6.09 -10.93 8.94
N HIS A 573 -6.83 -11.97 8.49
CA HIS A 573 -7.58 -12.94 9.32
C HIS A 573 -6.64 -13.70 10.26
#